data_AF-A0A9P9ISZ7-F1
#
_entry.id   AF-A0A9P9ISZ7-F1
#
_cell.length_a   1.000
_cell.length_b   1.000
_cell.length_c   1.000
_cell.angle_alpha   90.00
_cell.angle_beta   90.00
_cell.angle_gamma   90.00
#
_symmetry.space_group_name_H-M   'P 1'
#
loop_
_entity.id
_entity.type
_entity.pdbx_description
1 polymer ?
#
loop_
_entity_poly.entity_id
_entity_poly.type
_entity_poly.pdbx_seq_one_letter_code
_entity_poly.pdbx_strand_id
1 'polypeptide(L)'
;MALAKLSLLAGVAGVSAFVSAPFGNAFQKPFGQEEAAAAAAAAAFNCDLPPVLTPAGDGLPSGKSLFSSDQALLKQVTRHQAIVRVPTICYDDLGKFDDDDRWAPFYDLHATLAKIYPVLHKRMTVDKVNTFGLVYTINGSDPSLKPVFLAAHQDVVPVADESTWTHPPFDAYFDGEWLWGRGSSDDKNSLTAILSAVETLLSLPDWTPRRTLVLGFGFDEECSGYRGAGAIGEFLTARYGDNGIALILDEGGLPMELLGDDTLYVFPSVMEKGHVDVYADLHVVGGHSSMPFPHTGIGIMAEIVTALEARPYEPQVQRGSPVYNHLVCVARYSADAEPDIADLLKKDDLEALTTAFVKRGGSVARFMVQTSQAIDTISGGQKINAMPEVVSLGVNYRVAPQNSIAEVQHNVVKYVDATVQKYNLSVKAFEGDERYAAYVASLGREKNSDTTDIASDEVDYRGTLVLRSDEGSESTAVSPTSGPIWDVFSGTIQHAFAFDGGKVVPVGETMNGNTDTRHYLNLSPHVYRWTPSRQRGSENIHTIDERVRMDSHLEMVSFYYDLIRNFDASEA
;
A
#
# COMPACT_ATOMS: atom_id res chain seq x y z
N MET A 1 44.94 -11.24 -41.04
CA MET A 1 44.96 -12.56 -40.37
C MET A 1 45.57 -12.37 -39.00
N ALA A 2 45.04 -12.82 -37.88
CA ALA A 2 43.82 -13.55 -37.58
C ALA A 2 43.80 -13.70 -36.04
N LEU A 3 42.60 -13.59 -35.45
CA LEU A 3 42.13 -14.15 -34.17
C LEU A 3 42.93 -13.88 -32.88
N ALA A 4 42.37 -13.28 -31.82
CA ALA A 4 41.16 -13.56 -31.01
C ALA A 4 41.65 -13.89 -29.58
N LYS A 5 41.45 -12.94 -28.65
CA LYS A 5 41.58 -13.18 -27.21
C LYS A 5 40.25 -13.75 -26.71
N LEU A 6 40.30 -14.99 -26.22
CA LEU A 6 39.23 -15.65 -25.51
C LEU A 6 39.20 -15.10 -24.07
N SER A 7 38.12 -14.43 -23.69
CA SER A 7 37.82 -14.10 -22.29
C SER A 7 36.74 -15.07 -21.82
N LEU A 8 37.07 -15.94 -20.87
CA LEU A 8 36.10 -16.69 -20.09
C LEU A 8 35.37 -15.71 -19.16
N LEU A 9 34.07 -15.49 -19.39
CA LEU A 9 33.12 -15.15 -18.33
C LEU A 9 32.28 -16.39 -18.07
N ALA A 10 32.57 -17.04 -16.95
CA ALA A 10 31.71 -18.06 -16.38
C ALA A 10 30.44 -17.39 -15.85
N GLY A 11 29.29 -17.88 -16.30
CA GLY A 11 27.99 -17.45 -15.81
C GLY A 11 27.82 -17.77 -14.32
N VAL A 12 27.43 -16.77 -13.56
CA VAL A 12 26.80 -16.94 -12.26
C VAL A 12 25.31 -16.77 -12.50
N ALA A 13 24.60 -17.90 -12.61
CA ALA A 13 23.15 -17.92 -12.55
C ALA A 13 22.74 -17.61 -11.11
N GLY A 14 22.34 -16.37 -10.84
CA GLY A 14 21.60 -16.02 -9.64
C GLY A 14 20.17 -16.53 -9.77
N VAL A 15 19.92 -17.70 -9.21
CA VAL A 15 18.55 -18.18 -9.00
C VAL A 15 18.03 -17.41 -7.79
N SER A 16 17.26 -16.34 -8.04
CA SER A 16 16.40 -15.75 -7.02
C SER A 16 15.34 -16.78 -6.69
N ALA A 17 15.52 -17.49 -5.59
CA ALA A 17 14.50 -18.36 -5.04
C ALA A 17 13.39 -17.46 -4.49
N PHE A 18 12.25 -17.43 -5.19
CA PHE A 18 11.00 -16.89 -4.68
C PHE A 18 10.65 -17.65 -3.39
N VAL A 19 10.77 -16.99 -2.25
CA VAL A 19 10.20 -17.48 -0.99
C VAL A 19 8.72 -17.12 -1.03
N SER A 20 7.90 -18.09 -1.46
CA SER A 20 6.46 -18.03 -1.28
C SER A 20 6.15 -17.94 0.21
N ALA A 21 5.50 -16.86 0.65
CA ALA A 21 5.03 -16.71 2.03
C ALA A 21 4.18 -17.94 2.44
N PRO A 22 4.42 -18.54 3.61
CA PRO A 22 3.78 -19.78 4.02
C PRO A 22 2.43 -19.48 4.67
N PHE A 23 1.45 -19.08 3.86
CA PHE A 23 0.06 -19.33 4.18
C PHE A 23 -0.49 -20.38 3.24
N GLY A 24 -1.23 -21.33 3.79
CA GLY A 24 -1.96 -22.31 3.00
C GLY A 24 -2.80 -21.61 1.93
N ASN A 25 -2.75 -22.16 0.72
CA ASN A 25 -3.55 -21.82 -0.46
C ASN A 25 -5.08 -21.92 -0.20
N ALA A 26 -5.61 -21.15 0.75
CA ALA A 26 -7.00 -20.77 0.73
C ALA A 26 -7.07 -19.52 -0.13
N PHE A 27 -7.17 -19.71 -1.45
CA PHE A 27 -7.44 -18.63 -2.39
C PHE A 27 -8.61 -17.83 -1.84
N GLN A 28 -8.38 -16.57 -1.49
CA GLN A 28 -9.48 -15.68 -1.16
C GLN A 28 -10.29 -15.53 -2.43
N LYS A 29 -11.51 -16.04 -2.41
CA LYS A 29 -12.40 -15.87 -3.55
C LYS A 29 -12.64 -14.38 -3.73
N PRO A 30 -12.69 -13.90 -4.98
CA PRO A 30 -13.14 -12.55 -5.22
C PRO A 30 -14.50 -12.33 -4.56
N PHE A 31 -14.74 -11.11 -4.06
CA PHE A 31 -16.05 -10.78 -3.52
C PHE A 31 -17.15 -11.08 -4.56
N GLY A 32 -18.36 -11.35 -4.08
CA GLY A 32 -19.51 -11.62 -4.97
C GLY A 32 -19.61 -13.04 -5.53
N GLN A 33 -18.67 -13.95 -5.26
CA GLN A 33 -18.79 -15.37 -5.65
C GLN A 33 -19.50 -16.28 -4.61
N GLU A 34 -20.03 -15.74 -3.51
CA GLU A 34 -20.88 -16.47 -2.58
C GLU A 34 -22.37 -16.19 -2.81
N GLU A 35 -23.16 -17.28 -2.88
CA GLU A 35 -24.62 -17.24 -3.00
C GLU A 35 -25.24 -16.43 -1.86
N ALA A 36 -26.25 -15.65 -2.24
CA ALA A 36 -27.12 -14.87 -1.37
C ALA A 36 -27.60 -15.67 -0.14
N ALA A 37 -27.03 -15.37 1.02
CA ALA A 37 -27.54 -15.86 2.30
C ALA A 37 -27.34 -14.84 3.43
N ALA A 38 -27.91 -13.64 3.29
CA ALA A 38 -28.35 -12.81 4.42
C ALA A 38 -29.29 -11.68 3.95
N ALA A 39 -30.41 -12.04 3.31
CA ALA A 39 -31.54 -11.13 3.23
C ALA A 39 -32.32 -11.20 4.56
N ALA A 40 -31.97 -10.36 5.54
CA ALA A 40 -32.82 -10.13 6.71
C ALA A 40 -32.60 -8.75 7.34
N ALA A 41 -33.71 -7.98 7.41
CA ALA A 41 -33.96 -6.74 8.15
C ALA A 41 -33.68 -5.39 7.43
N ALA A 42 -34.47 -5.10 6.41
CA ALA A 42 -34.62 -3.80 5.76
C ALA A 42 -35.32 -2.72 6.62
N ALA A 43 -34.81 -2.39 7.81
CA ALA A 43 -35.33 -1.26 8.59
C ALA A 43 -34.28 -0.40 9.31
N ALA A 44 -33.06 -0.89 9.50
CA ALA A 44 -31.95 -0.08 10.00
C ALA A 44 -30.69 -0.48 9.23
N PHE A 45 -30.03 0.48 8.58
CA PHE A 45 -28.68 0.27 8.06
C PHE A 45 -27.78 -0.10 9.25
N ASN A 46 -27.28 -1.33 9.31
CA ASN A 46 -26.50 -1.82 10.43
C ASN A 46 -25.05 -1.33 10.31
N CYS A 47 -24.72 -0.31 11.10
CA CYS A 47 -23.37 0.19 11.33
C CYS A 47 -23.32 0.61 12.80
N ASP A 48 -23.25 -0.38 13.69
CA ASP A 48 -23.23 -0.12 15.12
C ASP A 48 -21.82 0.22 15.57
N LEU A 49 -21.66 1.40 16.17
CA LEU A 49 -20.39 1.82 16.73
C LEU A 49 -20.24 1.29 18.15
N PRO A 50 -19.06 0.76 18.52
CA PRO A 50 -18.78 0.42 19.91
C PRO A 50 -18.75 1.70 20.76
N PRO A 51 -18.89 1.58 22.10
CA PRO A 51 -18.78 2.73 22.98
C PRO A 51 -17.44 3.47 22.80
N VAL A 52 -17.49 4.79 22.93
CA VAL A 52 -16.27 5.62 22.96
C VAL A 52 -15.36 5.14 24.08
N LEU A 53 -14.10 4.85 23.76
CA LEU A 53 -13.11 4.36 24.71
C LEU A 53 -12.14 5.46 25.08
N THR A 54 -12.42 6.13 26.20
CA THR A 54 -11.53 7.17 26.76
C THR A 54 -10.52 6.51 27.69
N PRO A 55 -9.19 6.70 27.47
CA PRO A 55 -8.19 6.24 28.43
C PRO A 55 -8.39 6.96 29.76
N ALA A 56 -8.86 6.23 30.77
CA ALA A 56 -9.22 6.77 32.08
C ALA A 56 -8.86 5.82 33.21
N GLY A 57 -8.64 6.36 34.41
CA GLY A 57 -8.40 5.57 35.62
C GLY A 57 -6.97 5.06 35.80
N ASP A 58 -6.05 5.39 34.89
CA ASP A 58 -4.61 5.06 34.96
C ASP A 58 -3.75 6.15 35.61
N GLY A 59 -4.35 7.31 35.93
CA GLY A 59 -3.66 8.45 36.53
C GLY A 59 -2.75 9.23 35.57
N LEU A 60 -2.77 8.90 34.28
CA LEU A 60 -1.94 9.57 33.26
C LEU A 60 -2.67 10.80 32.69
N PRO A 61 -1.92 11.86 32.31
CA PRO A 61 -2.51 12.99 31.60
C PRO A 61 -3.10 12.57 30.26
N SER A 62 -4.15 13.24 29.81
CA SER A 62 -4.76 12.97 28.51
C SER A 62 -3.82 13.38 27.37
N GLY A 63 -3.88 12.68 26.23
CA GLY A 63 -3.11 13.04 25.04
C GLY A 63 -3.35 14.50 24.63
N LYS A 64 -4.61 14.95 24.60
CA LYS A 64 -4.97 16.35 24.31
C LYS A 64 -4.28 17.34 25.25
N SER A 65 -4.10 17.03 26.54
CA SER A 65 -3.40 17.93 27.47
C SER A 65 -1.89 17.99 27.22
N LEU A 66 -1.29 16.89 26.76
CA LEU A 66 0.14 16.79 26.47
C LEU A 66 0.52 17.40 25.12
N PHE A 67 -0.37 17.30 24.13
CA PHE A 67 -0.06 17.57 22.72
C PHE A 67 -0.83 18.76 22.11
N SER A 68 -1.32 19.71 22.92
CA SER A 68 -2.06 20.89 22.44
C SER A 68 -1.36 22.24 22.63
N SER A 69 -0.21 22.28 23.31
CA SER A 69 0.51 23.55 23.56
C SER A 69 1.48 23.91 22.44
N ASP A 70 1.79 25.20 22.28
CA ASP A 70 2.84 25.68 21.36
C ASP A 70 4.20 25.02 21.64
N GLN A 71 4.49 24.73 22.91
CA GLN A 71 5.71 24.03 23.30
C GLN A 71 5.71 22.58 22.80
N ALA A 72 4.57 21.89 22.87
CA ALA A 72 4.42 20.55 22.32
C ALA A 72 4.58 20.57 20.79
N LEU A 73 3.95 21.52 20.10
CA LEU A 73 4.10 21.74 18.66
C LEU A 73 5.57 21.91 18.28
N LEU A 74 6.26 22.89 18.87
CA LEU A 74 7.66 23.18 18.55
C LEU A 74 8.60 22.00 18.86
N LYS A 75 8.30 21.23 19.91
CA LYS A 75 9.04 20.00 20.22
C LYS A 75 8.87 18.96 19.11
N GLN A 76 7.65 18.77 18.61
CA GLN A 76 7.40 17.83 17.51
C GLN A 76 7.99 18.33 16.19
N VAL A 77 7.89 19.62 15.88
CA VAL A 77 8.59 20.24 14.74
C VAL A 77 10.08 19.91 14.79
N THR A 78 10.72 20.14 15.95
CA THR A 78 12.17 19.89 16.12
C THR A 78 12.53 18.41 15.90
N ARG A 79 11.72 17.49 16.42
CA ARG A 79 11.93 16.04 16.25
C ARG A 79 11.76 15.63 14.79
N HIS A 80 10.67 16.04 14.18
CA HIS A 80 10.35 15.68 12.82
C HIS A 80 11.36 16.28 11.83
N GLN A 81 11.79 17.53 12.04
CA GLN A 81 12.87 18.16 11.30
C GLN A 81 14.19 17.38 11.36
N ALA A 82 14.54 16.84 12.54
CA ALA A 82 15.77 16.07 12.68
C ALA A 82 15.74 14.79 11.83
N ILE A 83 14.57 14.16 11.70
CA ILE A 83 14.38 12.93 10.93
C ILE A 83 14.28 13.22 9.42
N VAL A 84 13.49 14.22 9.02
CA VAL A 84 13.30 14.60 7.60
C VAL A 84 14.61 15.07 6.97
N ARG A 85 15.52 15.69 7.74
CA ARG A 85 16.84 16.11 7.24
C ARG A 85 17.77 14.97 6.83
N VAL A 86 17.47 13.73 7.19
CA VAL A 86 18.29 12.58 6.84
C VAL A 86 17.76 11.95 5.55
N PRO A 87 18.51 11.95 4.44
CA PRO A 87 18.02 11.50 3.13
C PRO A 87 18.14 9.98 2.96
N THR A 88 17.30 9.24 3.67
CA THR A 88 17.16 7.77 3.58
C THR A 88 16.40 7.36 2.32
N ILE A 89 16.97 7.61 1.15
CA ILE A 89 16.29 7.39 -0.13
C ILE A 89 16.32 5.91 -0.52
N CYS A 90 15.16 5.36 -0.91
CA CYS A 90 15.08 4.05 -1.55
C CYS A 90 15.25 4.17 -3.07
N TYR A 91 16.08 3.31 -3.66
CA TYR A 91 16.23 3.20 -5.11
C TYR A 91 16.00 1.75 -5.53
N ASP A 92 15.33 1.53 -6.66
CA ASP A 92 15.04 0.21 -7.22
C ASP A 92 16.31 -0.64 -7.48
N ASP A 93 17.46 0.01 -7.66
CA ASP A 93 18.75 -0.61 -7.96
C ASP A 93 19.73 -0.62 -6.78
N LEU A 94 19.24 -0.53 -5.53
CA LEU A 94 20.09 -0.57 -4.34
C LEU A 94 20.89 -1.88 -4.22
N GLY A 95 22.21 -1.73 -4.08
CA GLY A 95 23.15 -2.83 -3.98
C GLY A 95 23.14 -3.54 -2.63
N LYS A 96 24.20 -4.29 -2.35
CA LYS A 96 24.42 -4.90 -1.02
C LYS A 96 24.82 -3.83 -0.01
N PHE A 97 24.48 -4.05 1.27
CA PHE A 97 24.72 -3.05 2.33
C PHE A 97 26.19 -2.66 2.49
N ASP A 98 27.11 -3.62 2.33
CA ASP A 98 28.55 -3.37 2.51
C ASP A 98 29.22 -2.71 1.29
N ASP A 99 28.54 -2.68 0.14
CA ASP A 99 29.12 -2.30 -1.15
C ASP A 99 28.46 -1.03 -1.75
N ASP A 100 27.42 -0.49 -1.12
CA ASP A 100 26.63 0.63 -1.63
C ASP A 100 26.50 1.76 -0.60
N ASP A 101 27.26 2.84 -0.81
CA ASP A 101 27.31 4.01 0.07
C ASP A 101 25.96 4.73 0.21
N ARG A 102 24.99 4.46 -0.67
CA ARG A 102 23.63 5.02 -0.57
C ARG A 102 22.89 4.54 0.68
N TRP A 103 23.37 3.50 1.34
CA TRP A 103 22.87 3.07 2.66
C TRP A 103 23.38 3.92 3.84
N ALA A 104 24.41 4.74 3.65
CA ALA A 104 25.03 5.52 4.73
C ALA A 104 24.04 6.40 5.53
N PRO A 105 23.06 7.10 4.90
CA PRO A 105 22.09 7.92 5.62
C PRO A 105 21.26 7.16 6.67
N PHE A 106 21.05 5.86 6.52
CA PHE A 106 20.30 5.08 7.51
C PHE A 106 21.05 4.97 8.85
N TYR A 107 22.38 4.92 8.82
CA TYR A 107 23.18 4.99 10.06
C TYR A 107 23.02 6.35 10.76
N ASP A 108 23.00 7.44 9.99
CA ASP A 108 22.79 8.80 10.51
C ASP A 108 21.38 8.97 11.08
N LEU A 109 20.37 8.35 10.45
CA LEU A 109 19.01 8.32 10.97
C LEU A 109 18.98 7.60 12.32
N HIS A 110 19.58 6.41 12.42
CA HIS A 110 19.62 5.65 13.68
C HIS A 110 20.31 6.42 14.81
N ALA A 111 21.42 7.08 14.51
CA ALA A 111 22.11 7.95 15.48
C ALA A 111 21.23 9.15 15.89
N THR A 112 20.49 9.72 14.95
CA THR A 112 19.54 10.81 15.19
C THR A 112 18.39 10.37 16.10
N LEU A 113 17.79 9.20 15.82
CA LEU A 113 16.72 8.62 16.65
C LEU A 113 17.19 8.38 18.09
N ALA A 114 18.38 7.80 18.27
CA ALA A 114 18.97 7.57 19.59
C ALA A 114 19.18 8.87 20.39
N LYS A 115 19.53 9.96 19.68
CA LYS A 115 19.75 11.28 20.29
C LYS A 115 18.45 11.97 20.71
N ILE A 116 17.39 11.91 19.90
CA ILE A 116 16.15 12.66 20.13
C ILE A 116 15.09 11.89 20.94
N TYR A 117 15.24 10.57 21.06
CA TYR A 117 14.42 9.66 21.88
C TYR A 117 15.26 8.86 22.90
N PRO A 118 15.98 9.54 23.82
CA PRO A 118 16.93 8.88 24.72
C PRO A 118 16.25 7.98 25.77
N VAL A 119 15.03 8.28 26.20
CA VAL A 119 14.35 7.46 27.22
C VAL A 119 13.90 6.14 26.61
N LEU A 120 13.34 6.19 25.40
CA LEU A 120 12.94 5.05 24.61
C LEU A 120 14.12 4.12 24.34
N HIS A 121 15.24 4.63 23.85
CA HIS A 121 16.45 3.82 23.59
C HIS A 121 17.08 3.26 24.87
N LYS A 122 16.82 3.86 26.02
CA LYS A 122 17.28 3.35 27.32
C LYS A 122 16.36 2.26 27.88
N ARG A 123 15.05 2.37 27.66
CA ARG A 123 14.03 1.52 28.30
C ARG A 123 13.55 0.37 27.42
N MET A 124 13.65 0.49 26.09
CA MET A 124 13.28 -0.55 25.13
C MET A 124 14.52 -1.32 24.66
N THR A 125 14.33 -2.59 24.32
CA THR A 125 15.32 -3.35 23.56
C THR A 125 15.22 -2.96 22.09
N VAL A 126 16.34 -2.78 21.41
CA VAL A 126 16.40 -2.47 19.97
C VAL A 126 17.10 -3.61 19.25
N ASP A 127 16.35 -4.36 18.48
CA ASP A 127 16.87 -5.38 17.57
C ASP A 127 17.10 -4.73 16.19
N LYS A 128 18.30 -4.88 15.64
CA LYS A 128 18.59 -4.55 14.24
C LYS A 128 18.38 -5.78 13.38
N VAL A 129 17.23 -5.86 12.72
CA VAL A 129 16.87 -6.97 11.83
C VAL A 129 17.56 -6.78 10.49
N ASN A 130 18.32 -7.80 10.10
CA ASN A 130 19.25 -7.77 8.97
C ASN A 130 20.36 -6.72 9.15
N THR A 131 20.08 -5.44 8.89
CA THR A 131 21.03 -4.32 9.13
C THR A 131 20.29 -3.04 9.54
N PHE A 132 19.30 -2.62 8.75
CA PHE A 132 18.61 -1.33 8.95
C PHE A 132 17.18 -1.45 9.49
N GLY A 133 16.60 -2.66 9.51
CA GLY A 133 15.28 -2.89 10.08
C GLY A 133 15.34 -2.69 11.60
N LEU A 134 14.51 -1.81 12.13
CA LEU A 134 14.50 -1.52 13.56
C LEU A 134 13.29 -2.16 14.21
N VAL A 135 13.52 -3.01 15.21
CA VAL A 135 12.44 -3.54 16.07
C VAL A 135 12.69 -3.11 17.51
N TYR A 136 11.84 -2.23 18.02
CA TYR A 136 11.85 -1.82 19.42
C TYR A 136 10.86 -2.67 20.21
N THR A 137 11.28 -3.22 21.35
CA THR A 137 10.39 -4.01 22.22
C THR A 137 10.48 -3.57 23.68
N ILE A 138 9.33 -3.35 24.30
CA ILE A 138 9.19 -3.29 25.76
C ILE A 138 8.24 -4.40 26.20
N ASN A 139 8.77 -5.31 27.03
CA ASN A 139 7.97 -6.41 27.55
C ASN A 139 6.94 -5.90 28.55
N GLY A 140 5.71 -6.35 28.38
CA GLY A 140 4.63 -6.13 29.34
C GLY A 140 4.81 -6.97 30.60
N SER A 141 4.12 -6.58 31.67
CA SER A 141 4.08 -7.37 32.91
C SER A 141 3.18 -8.61 32.82
N ASP A 142 2.26 -8.68 31.85
CA ASP A 142 1.39 -9.83 31.61
C ASP A 142 1.77 -10.54 30.30
N PRO A 143 2.45 -11.71 30.36
CA PRO A 143 2.85 -12.46 29.17
C PRO A 143 1.69 -13.21 28.49
N SER A 144 0.49 -13.23 29.08
CA SER A 144 -0.68 -13.87 28.46
C SER A 144 -1.36 -12.98 27.41
N LEU A 145 -1.12 -11.66 27.46
CA LEU A 145 -1.63 -10.70 26.48
C LEU A 145 -0.73 -10.69 25.24
N LYS A 146 -1.35 -10.87 24.06
CA LYS A 146 -0.64 -10.73 22.79
C LYS A 146 -0.14 -9.29 22.61
N PRO A 147 1.06 -9.09 22.01
CA PRO A 147 1.59 -7.74 21.82
C PRO A 147 0.73 -6.89 20.88
N VAL A 148 0.88 -5.56 20.98
CA VAL A 148 0.49 -4.63 19.92
C VAL A 148 1.73 -4.31 19.08
N PHE A 149 1.55 -4.30 17.76
CA PHE A 149 2.58 -3.95 16.80
C PHE A 149 2.22 -2.68 16.04
N LEU A 150 3.05 -1.64 16.20
CA LEU A 150 2.95 -0.39 15.45
C LEU A 150 4.09 -0.32 14.45
N ALA A 151 3.75 -0.19 13.17
CA ALA A 151 4.68 -0.14 12.06
C ALA A 151 4.74 1.26 11.43
N ALA A 152 5.84 1.53 10.75
CA ALA A 152 6.10 2.66 9.86
C ALA A 152 7.35 2.31 9.04
N HIS A 153 7.76 3.15 8.09
CA HIS A 153 9.02 2.97 7.38
C HIS A 153 9.99 4.15 7.53
N GLN A 154 11.26 3.90 7.21
CA GLN A 154 12.35 4.87 7.38
C GLN A 154 12.71 5.58 6.08
N ASP A 155 12.44 4.92 4.96
CA ASP A 155 12.87 5.35 3.65
C ASP A 155 11.94 6.38 3.02
N VAL A 156 12.33 6.90 1.87
CA VAL A 156 11.58 7.88 1.10
C VAL A 156 11.87 7.68 -0.39
N VAL A 157 10.94 8.04 -1.28
CA VAL A 157 11.21 8.05 -2.72
C VAL A 157 12.31 9.07 -3.12
N PRO A 158 12.98 8.85 -4.27
CA PRO A 158 13.94 9.81 -4.82
C PRO A 158 13.36 11.21 -5.09
N VAL A 159 14.26 12.19 -5.17
CA VAL A 159 13.96 13.54 -5.67
C VAL A 159 14.51 13.65 -7.09
N ALA A 160 13.63 13.83 -8.06
CA ALA A 160 14.00 13.92 -9.47
C ALA A 160 14.79 15.19 -9.80
N ASP A 161 14.33 16.35 -9.33
CA ASP A 161 14.98 17.65 -9.50
C ASP A 161 14.75 18.49 -8.24
N GLU A 162 15.81 18.76 -7.48
CA GLU A 162 15.72 19.59 -6.28
C GLU A 162 15.34 21.04 -6.61
N SER A 163 15.66 21.53 -7.82
CA SER A 163 15.43 22.92 -8.20
C SER A 163 13.96 23.27 -8.43
N THR A 164 13.10 22.27 -8.57
CA THR A 164 11.65 22.47 -8.71
C THR A 164 10.95 22.63 -7.36
N TRP A 165 11.64 22.42 -6.25
CA TRP A 165 11.06 22.55 -4.91
C TRP A 165 11.09 23.99 -4.44
N THR A 166 10.02 24.42 -3.78
CA THR A 166 9.93 25.73 -3.13
C THR A 166 10.92 25.85 -1.97
N HIS A 167 11.13 24.75 -1.24
CA HIS A 167 12.13 24.60 -0.19
C HIS A 167 12.95 23.33 -0.46
N PRO A 168 14.28 23.33 -0.25
CA PRO A 168 15.08 22.13 -0.50
C PRO A 168 14.50 20.91 0.23
N PRO A 169 14.41 19.75 -0.45
CA PRO A 169 13.59 18.61 0.00
C PRO A 169 14.01 18.06 1.36
N PHE A 170 15.27 18.23 1.76
CA PHE A 170 15.79 17.75 3.03
C PHE A 170 16.15 18.87 4.01
N ASP A 171 15.71 20.11 3.79
CA ASP A 171 15.91 21.20 4.78
C ASP A 171 14.97 21.08 5.99
N ALA A 172 13.85 20.38 5.80
CA ALA A 172 12.74 20.28 6.74
C ALA A 172 12.26 21.68 7.17
N TYR A 173 11.89 22.51 6.19
CA TYR A 173 11.50 23.90 6.44
C TYR A 173 10.13 23.97 7.11
N PHE A 174 10.03 24.68 8.24
CA PHE A 174 8.76 24.91 8.93
C PHE A 174 8.33 26.36 8.75
N ASP A 175 7.17 26.59 8.13
CA ASP A 175 6.67 27.93 7.82
C ASP A 175 5.77 28.55 8.91
N GLY A 176 5.54 27.81 10.00
CA GLY A 176 4.61 28.17 11.07
C GLY A 176 3.36 27.29 11.11
N GLU A 177 3.07 26.55 10.04
CA GLU A 177 1.90 25.68 9.91
C GLU A 177 2.31 24.32 9.33
N TRP A 178 3.05 24.35 8.23
CA TRP A 178 3.51 23.19 7.47
C TRP A 178 4.98 22.93 7.69
N LEU A 179 5.33 21.65 7.83
CA LEU A 179 6.68 21.17 7.66
C LEU A 179 6.86 20.64 6.24
N TRP A 180 7.72 21.28 5.48
CA TRP A 180 8.05 20.97 4.09
C TRP A 180 9.29 20.09 4.02
N GLY A 181 9.21 19.01 3.26
CA GLY A 181 10.34 18.14 2.96
C GLY A 181 9.93 16.73 2.53
N ARG A 182 10.81 16.06 1.79
CA ARG A 182 10.63 14.67 1.37
C ARG A 182 10.59 13.76 2.61
N GLY A 183 9.52 12.99 2.73
CA GLY A 183 9.20 12.16 3.89
C GLY A 183 8.62 12.89 5.08
N SER A 184 8.34 14.20 4.97
CA SER A 184 7.58 14.91 6.01
C SER A 184 6.15 14.36 6.17
N SER A 185 5.61 13.72 5.15
CA SER A 185 4.33 13.00 5.23
C SER A 185 4.54 11.49 5.18
N ASP A 186 5.30 10.99 4.21
CA ASP A 186 5.40 9.56 3.88
C ASP A 186 6.83 9.01 4.08
N ASP A 187 7.11 8.21 5.11
CA ASP A 187 6.27 7.95 6.31
C ASP A 187 7.01 8.28 7.61
N LYS A 188 8.03 9.14 7.52
CA LYS A 188 8.74 9.61 8.72
C LYS A 188 7.80 10.33 9.67
N ASN A 189 6.64 10.78 9.20
CA ASN A 189 5.58 11.35 10.01
C ASN A 189 5.04 10.35 11.04
N SER A 190 4.62 9.15 10.62
CA SER A 190 4.13 8.10 11.51
C SER A 190 5.24 7.59 12.42
N LEU A 191 6.44 7.37 11.87
CA LEU A 191 7.63 7.01 12.66
C LEU A 191 7.88 8.02 13.79
N THR A 192 7.86 9.32 13.47
CA THR A 192 8.05 10.39 14.45
C THR A 192 6.95 10.38 15.51
N ALA A 193 5.69 10.20 15.10
CA ALA A 193 4.55 10.24 16.01
C ALA A 193 4.51 9.04 16.97
N ILE A 194 4.74 7.83 16.46
CA ILE A 194 4.85 6.60 17.26
C ILE A 194 5.96 6.75 18.30
N LEU A 195 7.18 7.12 17.87
CA LEU A 195 8.31 7.30 18.79
C LEU A 195 8.04 8.41 19.81
N SER A 196 7.38 9.50 19.41
CA SER A 196 7.01 10.59 20.32
C SER A 196 5.98 10.20 21.36
N ALA A 197 4.96 9.42 20.99
CA ALA A 197 3.97 8.90 21.93
C ALA A 197 4.62 7.96 22.95
N VAL A 198 5.45 7.02 22.48
CA VAL A 198 6.14 6.03 23.32
C VAL A 198 7.18 6.68 24.22
N GLU A 199 8.01 7.59 23.71
CA GLU A 199 8.96 8.36 24.53
C GLU A 199 8.23 9.15 25.63
N THR A 200 7.05 9.70 25.34
CA THR A 200 6.26 10.44 26.32
C THR A 200 5.75 9.51 27.42
N LEU A 201 5.15 8.37 27.07
CA LEU A 201 4.72 7.34 28.03
C LEU A 201 5.88 6.84 28.90
N LEU A 202 7.01 6.49 28.27
CA LEU A 202 8.21 5.99 28.95
C LEU A 202 8.91 7.04 29.81
N SER A 203 8.64 8.33 29.60
CA SER A 203 9.15 9.41 30.44
C SER A 203 8.31 9.63 31.70
N LEU A 204 7.11 9.04 31.78
CA LEU A 204 6.29 9.10 32.99
C LEU A 204 6.86 8.13 34.05
N PRO A 205 7.13 8.59 35.29
CA PRO A 205 7.87 7.81 36.29
C PRO A 205 7.28 6.43 36.61
N ASP A 206 5.96 6.32 36.62
CA ASP A 206 5.24 5.14 37.10
C ASP A 206 4.61 4.32 35.97
N TRP A 207 4.86 4.67 34.71
CA TRP A 207 4.31 3.90 33.59
C TRP A 207 5.23 2.73 33.21
N THR A 208 4.70 1.53 33.36
CA THR A 208 5.22 0.27 32.82
C THR A 208 4.07 -0.47 32.16
N PRO A 209 4.24 -0.94 30.92
CA PRO A 209 3.13 -1.55 30.21
C PRO A 209 2.73 -2.88 30.83
N ARG A 210 1.44 -3.16 30.86
CA ARG A 210 0.88 -4.49 31.11
C ARG A 210 1.05 -5.39 29.89
N ARG A 211 0.80 -4.86 28.70
CA ARG A 211 0.89 -5.58 27.42
C ARG A 211 2.23 -5.28 26.72
N THR A 212 2.83 -6.28 26.11
CA THR A 212 4.05 -6.05 25.31
C THR A 212 3.77 -5.11 24.15
N LEU A 213 4.62 -4.09 23.98
CA LEU A 213 4.57 -3.17 22.84
C LEU A 213 5.78 -3.41 21.94
N VAL A 214 5.50 -3.62 20.65
CA VAL A 214 6.49 -3.80 19.60
C VAL A 214 6.33 -2.68 18.59
N LEU A 215 7.45 -2.05 18.22
CA LEU A 215 7.52 -1.08 17.13
C LEU A 215 8.43 -1.64 16.05
N GLY A 216 8.05 -1.56 14.78
CA GLY A 216 8.85 -2.08 13.66
C GLY A 216 8.98 -1.04 12.58
N PHE A 217 10.21 -0.73 12.17
CA PHE A 217 10.47 0.24 11.14
C PHE A 217 11.23 -0.38 9.97
N GLY A 218 10.53 -0.55 8.85
CA GLY A 218 11.09 -0.93 7.55
C GLY A 218 12.07 0.12 7.01
N PHE A 219 12.75 -0.17 5.92
CA PHE A 219 13.75 0.73 5.33
C PHE A 219 13.83 0.67 3.80
N ASP A 220 12.89 -0.03 3.19
CA ASP A 220 12.77 -0.19 1.75
C ASP A 220 11.31 -0.35 1.31
N GLU A 221 10.34 0.21 2.04
CA GLU A 221 8.90 0.14 1.70
C GLU A 221 8.65 0.67 0.29
N GLU A 222 9.30 1.80 -0.03
CA GLU A 222 9.21 2.49 -1.31
C GLU A 222 9.85 1.69 -2.46
N CYS A 223 10.52 0.57 -2.13
CA CYS A 223 11.05 -0.45 -3.04
C CYS A 223 10.47 -1.85 -2.72
N SER A 224 9.20 -1.91 -2.33
CA SER A 224 8.42 -3.11 -2.03
C SER A 224 8.66 -3.81 -0.68
N GLY A 225 9.55 -3.31 0.18
CA GLY A 225 9.69 -3.70 1.58
C GLY A 225 10.33 -5.07 1.83
N TYR A 226 10.94 -5.70 0.81
CA TYR A 226 11.40 -7.09 0.90
C TYR A 226 12.58 -7.29 1.88
N ARG A 227 13.47 -6.31 2.01
CA ARG A 227 14.70 -6.41 2.82
C ARG A 227 14.47 -5.92 4.25
N GLY A 228 13.54 -4.98 4.43
CA GLY A 228 13.07 -4.40 5.67
C GLY A 228 11.92 -5.18 6.26
N ALA A 229 10.69 -4.84 5.87
CA ALA A 229 9.48 -5.44 6.42
C ALA A 229 9.39 -6.95 6.21
N GLY A 230 9.82 -7.47 5.05
CA GLY A 230 9.93 -8.90 4.81
C GLY A 230 10.74 -9.62 5.90
N ALA A 231 11.93 -9.09 6.21
CA ALA A 231 12.79 -9.66 7.25
C ALA A 231 12.24 -9.42 8.67
N ILE A 232 11.61 -8.26 8.93
CA ILE A 232 10.93 -7.98 10.21
C ILE A 232 9.78 -8.97 10.42
N GLY A 233 9.00 -9.25 9.39
CA GLY A 233 7.91 -10.22 9.40
C GLY A 233 8.40 -11.60 9.83
N GLU A 234 9.42 -12.14 9.15
CA GLU A 234 10.06 -13.41 9.51
C GLU A 234 10.57 -13.42 10.96
N PHE A 235 11.22 -12.34 11.38
CA PHE A 235 11.74 -12.18 12.73
C PHE A 235 10.63 -12.20 13.80
N LEU A 236 9.53 -11.48 13.57
CA LEU A 236 8.39 -11.44 14.47
C LEU A 236 7.63 -12.77 14.47
N THR A 237 7.53 -13.46 13.33
CA THR A 237 6.91 -14.79 13.24
C THR A 237 7.73 -15.79 14.04
N ALA A 238 9.06 -15.75 13.95
CA ALA A 238 9.92 -16.61 14.75
C ALA A 238 9.78 -16.35 16.25
N ARG A 239 9.48 -15.10 16.64
CA ARG A 239 9.36 -14.67 18.05
C ARG A 239 7.99 -14.95 18.66
N TYR A 240 6.91 -14.69 17.93
CA TYR A 240 5.54 -14.72 18.45
C TYR A 240 4.65 -15.80 17.82
N GLY A 241 5.09 -16.41 16.71
CA GLY A 241 4.32 -17.38 15.94
C GLY A 241 3.19 -16.75 15.11
N ASP A 242 2.55 -17.58 14.29
CA ASP A 242 1.37 -17.16 13.52
C ASP A 242 0.23 -16.78 14.46
N ASN A 243 -0.49 -15.69 14.13
CA ASN A 243 -1.52 -15.08 14.97
C ASN A 243 -1.01 -14.70 16.37
N GLY A 244 0.29 -14.49 16.55
CA GLY A 244 0.92 -14.15 17.83
C GLY A 244 0.72 -12.70 18.29
N ILE A 245 0.24 -11.82 17.42
CA ILE A 245 0.08 -10.37 17.66
C ILE A 245 -1.42 -10.02 17.74
N ALA A 246 -1.79 -9.12 18.64
CA ALA A 246 -3.19 -8.72 18.85
C ALA A 246 -3.67 -7.78 17.72
N LEU A 247 -2.88 -6.74 17.47
CA LEU A 247 -3.16 -5.64 16.55
C LEU A 247 -1.89 -5.33 15.77
N ILE A 248 -2.02 -5.16 14.46
CA ILE A 248 -1.02 -4.52 13.61
C ILE A 248 -1.63 -3.22 13.09
N LEU A 249 -0.96 -2.11 13.33
CA LEU A 249 -1.30 -0.82 12.76
C LEU A 249 -0.09 -0.27 12.02
N ASP A 250 -0.28 -0.01 10.73
CA ASP A 250 0.73 0.54 9.83
C ASP A 250 0.16 1.77 9.10
N GLU A 251 0.95 2.38 8.25
CA GLU A 251 0.56 3.54 7.45
C GLU A 251 -0.60 3.27 6.46
N GLY A 252 -1.08 4.33 5.82
CA GLY A 252 -2.05 4.26 4.73
C GLY A 252 -3.44 4.78 5.11
N GLY A 253 -4.48 4.16 4.58
CA GLY A 253 -5.87 4.63 4.74
C GLY A 253 -6.18 5.91 3.99
N LEU A 254 -7.36 6.50 4.27
CA LEU A 254 -7.77 7.78 3.68
C LEU A 254 -7.81 8.89 4.74
N PRO A 255 -7.63 10.16 4.33
CA PRO A 255 -7.87 11.30 5.19
C PRO A 255 -9.31 11.28 5.73
N MET A 256 -9.48 11.67 7.00
CA MET A 256 -10.79 11.79 7.64
C MET A 256 -11.63 12.86 6.93
N GLU A 257 -12.92 12.59 6.77
CA GLU A 257 -13.86 13.46 6.06
C GLU A 257 -15.02 13.86 6.97
N LEU A 258 -15.25 15.17 7.09
CA LEU A 258 -16.44 15.70 7.73
C LEU A 258 -17.56 15.76 6.70
N LEU A 259 -18.59 14.93 6.87
CA LEU A 259 -19.76 14.92 6.00
C LEU A 259 -20.90 15.68 6.68
N GLY A 260 -21.48 16.64 5.94
CA GLY A 260 -22.35 17.65 6.55
C GLY A 260 -21.55 18.51 7.52
N ASP A 261 -22.12 18.77 8.70
CA ASP A 261 -21.49 19.60 9.74
C ASP A 261 -21.32 18.88 11.09
N ASP A 262 -21.69 17.59 11.17
CA ASP A 262 -21.85 16.88 12.44
C ASP A 262 -21.24 15.48 12.48
N THR A 263 -20.77 14.92 11.36
CA THR A 263 -20.31 13.53 11.31
C THR A 263 -18.95 13.41 10.63
N LEU A 264 -17.91 13.13 11.41
CA LEU A 264 -16.54 12.89 10.95
C LEU A 264 -16.35 11.38 10.68
N TYR A 265 -16.18 11.01 9.42
CA TYR A 265 -15.82 9.66 9.02
C TYR A 265 -14.32 9.48 9.08
N VAL A 266 -13.91 8.32 9.61
CA VAL A 266 -12.50 7.94 9.75
C VAL A 266 -12.30 6.60 9.05
N PHE A 267 -11.31 6.52 8.18
CA PHE A 267 -11.17 5.44 7.20
C PHE A 267 -9.89 4.63 7.37
N PRO A 268 -9.72 3.89 8.49
CA PRO A 268 -8.64 2.93 8.57
C PRO A 268 -8.88 1.84 7.52
N SER A 269 -7.89 1.61 6.67
CA SER A 269 -8.01 0.58 5.66
C SER A 269 -7.90 -0.80 6.30
N VAL A 270 -8.86 -1.66 5.96
CA VAL A 270 -9.00 -3.02 6.48
C VAL A 270 -8.62 -4.08 5.45
N MET A 271 -8.33 -3.65 4.23
CA MET A 271 -7.79 -4.51 3.19
C MET A 271 -6.96 -3.71 2.20
N GLU A 272 -6.10 -4.39 1.47
CA GLU A 272 -5.41 -3.86 0.29
C GLU A 272 -5.90 -4.56 -0.97
N LYS A 273 -5.86 -3.82 -2.07
CA LYS A 273 -5.97 -4.39 -3.41
C LYS A 273 -4.76 -5.29 -3.70
N GLY A 274 -4.96 -6.21 -4.63
CA GLY A 274 -3.85 -6.97 -5.19
C GLY A 274 -3.00 -6.10 -6.10
N HIS A 275 -1.84 -6.61 -6.47
CA HIS A 275 -0.93 -5.96 -7.40
C HIS A 275 -0.24 -7.00 -8.28
N VAL A 276 0.02 -6.64 -9.54
CA VAL A 276 0.86 -7.41 -10.45
C VAL A 276 1.41 -6.49 -11.52
N ASP A 277 2.70 -6.63 -11.82
CA ASP A 277 3.28 -6.03 -13.02
C ASP A 277 3.26 -7.05 -14.15
N VAL A 278 2.83 -6.62 -15.33
CA VAL A 278 2.87 -7.42 -16.56
C VAL A 278 3.82 -6.77 -17.54
N TYR A 279 4.78 -7.55 -18.02
CA TYR A 279 5.74 -7.13 -19.02
C TYR A 279 5.48 -7.84 -20.34
N ALA A 280 5.59 -7.08 -21.43
CA ALA A 280 5.50 -7.58 -22.79
C ALA A 280 6.80 -7.30 -23.55
N ASP A 281 7.52 -8.36 -23.93
CA ASP A 281 8.73 -8.29 -24.74
C ASP A 281 8.42 -8.77 -26.15
N LEU A 282 8.38 -7.84 -27.09
CA LEU A 282 8.16 -8.12 -28.50
C LEU A 282 9.50 -8.29 -29.22
N HIS A 283 9.78 -9.52 -29.64
CA HIS A 283 10.91 -9.85 -30.50
C HIS A 283 10.45 -9.90 -31.94
N VAL A 284 11.08 -9.13 -32.83
CA VAL A 284 10.78 -9.11 -34.27
C VAL A 284 12.07 -8.97 -35.09
N VAL A 285 11.99 -9.23 -36.39
CA VAL A 285 13.10 -8.93 -37.30
C VAL A 285 13.41 -7.43 -37.34
N GLY A 286 14.68 -7.09 -37.15
CA GLY A 286 15.21 -5.76 -37.39
C GLY A 286 15.49 -5.50 -38.88
N GLY A 287 16.12 -4.37 -39.17
CA GLY A 287 16.53 -4.05 -40.54
C GLY A 287 17.01 -2.62 -40.71
N HIS A 288 17.41 -2.29 -41.94
CA HIS A 288 17.95 -0.96 -42.25
C HIS A 288 16.83 0.05 -42.49
N SER A 289 16.86 1.21 -41.84
CA SER A 289 15.76 2.19 -41.91
C SER A 289 15.51 2.78 -43.32
N SER A 290 16.43 2.59 -44.28
CA SER A 290 16.19 3.01 -45.68
C SER A 290 15.31 2.04 -46.49
N MET A 291 15.02 0.86 -45.94
CA MET A 291 14.13 -0.14 -46.52
C MET A 291 13.23 -0.70 -45.40
N PRO A 292 12.37 0.15 -44.82
CA PRO A 292 11.58 -0.27 -43.67
C PRO A 292 10.49 -1.26 -44.08
N PHE A 293 10.12 -2.14 -43.15
CA PHE A 293 8.86 -2.87 -43.23
C PHE A 293 7.68 -1.89 -43.01
N PRO A 294 6.44 -2.26 -43.41
CA PRO A 294 5.27 -1.42 -43.17
C PRO A 294 5.08 -1.02 -41.70
N HIS A 295 5.47 -1.89 -40.76
CA HIS A 295 5.51 -1.60 -39.33
C HIS A 295 6.87 -1.96 -38.72
N THR A 296 7.32 -1.18 -37.74
CA THR A 296 8.47 -1.55 -36.89
C THR A 296 7.98 -2.24 -35.63
N GLY A 297 8.89 -2.85 -34.86
CA GLY A 297 8.54 -3.38 -33.53
C GLY A 297 7.87 -2.33 -32.62
N ILE A 298 8.31 -1.07 -32.69
CA ILE A 298 7.68 0.02 -31.91
C ILE A 298 6.25 0.29 -32.40
N GLY A 299 6.02 0.25 -33.72
CA GLY A 299 4.68 0.41 -34.28
C GLY A 299 3.73 -0.72 -33.86
N ILE A 300 4.20 -1.97 -33.85
CA ILE A 300 3.42 -3.12 -33.39
C ILE A 300 3.13 -2.99 -31.89
N MET A 301 4.13 -2.65 -31.08
CA MET A 301 3.94 -2.44 -29.64
C MET A 301 2.98 -1.28 -29.34
N ALA A 302 2.99 -0.21 -30.14
CA ALA A 302 2.03 0.89 -29.98
C ALA A 302 0.56 0.44 -30.22
N GLU A 303 0.33 -0.53 -31.10
CA GLU A 303 -1.01 -1.14 -31.25
C GLU A 303 -1.40 -1.97 -30.03
N ILE A 304 -0.45 -2.70 -29.43
CA ILE A 304 -0.65 -3.42 -28.16
C ILE A 304 -1.03 -2.44 -27.04
N VAL A 305 -0.27 -1.35 -26.87
CA VAL A 305 -0.56 -0.28 -25.91
C VAL A 305 -1.97 0.25 -26.12
N THR A 306 -2.32 0.60 -27.35
CA THR A 306 -3.65 1.12 -27.69
C THR A 306 -4.76 0.11 -27.35
N ALA A 307 -4.54 -1.18 -27.62
CA ALA A 307 -5.50 -2.23 -27.34
C ALA A 307 -5.74 -2.40 -25.83
N LEU A 308 -4.67 -2.34 -25.02
CA LEU A 308 -4.75 -2.41 -23.56
C LEU A 308 -5.46 -1.18 -22.98
N GLU A 309 -5.09 0.04 -23.39
CA GLU A 309 -5.70 1.27 -22.85
C GLU A 309 -7.16 1.47 -23.28
N ALA A 310 -7.56 0.89 -24.42
CA ALA A 310 -8.95 0.94 -24.90
C ALA A 310 -9.91 0.01 -24.12
N ARG A 311 -9.44 -0.68 -23.07
CA ARG A 311 -10.20 -1.66 -22.27
C ARG A 311 -10.00 -1.43 -20.76
N PRO A 312 -10.40 -0.27 -20.22
CA PRO A 312 -10.39 -0.08 -18.78
C PRO A 312 -11.35 -1.06 -18.10
N TYR A 313 -11.00 -1.48 -16.88
CA TYR A 313 -11.91 -2.24 -16.03
C TYR A 313 -13.07 -1.34 -15.57
N GLU A 314 -14.22 -1.96 -15.29
CA GLU A 314 -15.38 -1.24 -14.77
C GLU A 314 -15.35 -1.19 -13.23
N PRO A 315 -15.65 -0.02 -12.62
CA PRO A 315 -15.77 0.09 -11.17
C PRO A 315 -16.98 -0.70 -10.68
N GLN A 316 -16.86 -1.36 -9.53
CA GLN A 316 -17.96 -2.13 -8.93
C GLN A 316 -17.93 -2.10 -7.40
N VAL A 317 -18.93 -1.48 -6.79
CA VAL A 317 -19.21 -1.65 -5.36
C VAL A 317 -19.88 -3.00 -5.14
N GLN A 318 -19.27 -3.83 -4.29
CA GLN A 318 -19.77 -5.17 -4.02
C GLN A 318 -20.40 -5.25 -2.64
N ARG A 319 -21.49 -6.02 -2.50
CA ARG A 319 -22.13 -6.21 -1.19
C ARG A 319 -21.11 -6.78 -0.20
N GLY A 320 -21.08 -6.18 1.00
CA GLY A 320 -20.21 -6.62 2.10
C GLY A 320 -18.74 -6.23 1.94
N SER A 321 -18.35 -5.59 0.83
CA SER A 321 -17.03 -4.96 0.72
C SER A 321 -16.89 -3.81 1.73
N PRO A 322 -15.65 -3.42 2.10
CA PRO A 322 -15.42 -2.26 2.96
C PRO A 322 -16.13 -0.99 2.47
N VAL A 323 -16.01 -0.69 1.17
CA VAL A 323 -16.71 0.44 0.52
C VAL A 323 -18.23 0.35 0.71
N TYR A 324 -18.83 -0.82 0.52
CA TYR A 324 -20.27 -1.00 0.73
C TYR A 324 -20.65 -0.74 2.20
N ASN A 325 -19.88 -1.25 3.16
CA ASN A 325 -20.13 -1.05 4.58
C ASN A 325 -19.94 0.41 5.01
N HIS A 326 -18.98 1.12 4.42
CA HIS A 326 -18.87 2.57 4.52
C HIS A 326 -20.15 3.26 4.05
N LEU A 327 -20.67 2.95 2.86
CA LEU A 327 -21.91 3.55 2.37
C LEU A 327 -23.12 3.21 3.26
N VAL A 328 -23.15 2.03 3.89
CA VAL A 328 -24.16 1.67 4.91
C VAL A 328 -24.05 2.58 6.15
N CYS A 329 -22.83 2.89 6.61
CA CYS A 329 -22.63 3.85 7.71
C CYS A 329 -23.07 5.27 7.32
N VAL A 330 -22.78 5.72 6.09
CA VAL A 330 -23.27 6.99 5.54
C VAL A 330 -24.79 7.04 5.56
N ALA A 331 -25.46 5.99 5.10
CA ALA A 331 -26.91 5.91 5.10
C ALA A 331 -27.52 5.84 6.52
N ARG A 332 -26.77 5.39 7.53
CA ARG A 332 -27.21 5.36 8.93
C ARG A 332 -27.04 6.71 9.62
N TYR A 333 -25.88 7.34 9.47
CA TYR A 333 -25.46 8.48 10.28
C TYR A 333 -25.56 9.82 9.55
N SER A 334 -25.66 9.82 8.22
CA SER A 334 -25.64 11.02 7.39
C SER A 334 -26.68 10.94 6.27
N ALA A 335 -27.82 10.31 6.53
CA ALA A 335 -28.91 10.16 5.55
C ALA A 335 -29.44 11.50 5.00
N ASP A 336 -29.40 12.56 5.83
CA ASP A 336 -29.82 13.90 5.39
C ASP A 336 -28.78 14.57 4.49
N ALA A 337 -27.49 14.29 4.70
CA ALA A 337 -26.41 14.80 3.88
C ALA A 337 -26.34 14.07 2.52
N GLU A 338 -26.59 12.76 2.50
CA GLU A 338 -26.49 11.90 1.31
C GLU A 338 -27.74 10.99 1.15
N PRO A 339 -28.93 11.56 0.87
CA PRO A 339 -30.19 10.82 0.86
C PRO A 339 -30.32 9.80 -0.27
N ASP A 340 -29.69 10.04 -1.42
CA ASP A 340 -29.70 9.11 -2.54
C ASP A 340 -28.90 7.84 -2.24
N ILE A 341 -27.80 7.90 -1.48
CA ILE A 341 -27.06 6.71 -1.05
C ILE A 341 -27.96 5.78 -0.24
N ALA A 342 -28.70 6.33 0.73
CA ALA A 342 -29.66 5.57 1.52
C ALA A 342 -30.77 4.97 0.64
N ASP A 343 -31.30 5.71 -0.33
CA ASP A 343 -32.34 5.21 -1.22
C ASP A 343 -31.84 4.11 -2.17
N LEU A 344 -30.62 4.24 -2.69
CA LEU A 344 -29.98 3.25 -3.55
C LEU A 344 -29.70 1.95 -2.80
N LEU A 345 -29.22 2.03 -1.55
CA LEU A 345 -29.02 0.86 -0.69
C LEU A 345 -30.34 0.15 -0.34
N LYS A 346 -31.44 0.89 -0.10
CA LYS A 346 -32.77 0.28 0.13
C LYS A 346 -33.30 -0.45 -1.10
N LYS A 347 -33.04 0.09 -2.29
CA LYS A 347 -33.44 -0.49 -3.58
C LYS A 347 -32.52 -1.62 -4.02
N ASP A 348 -31.38 -1.77 -3.36
CA ASP A 348 -30.35 -2.74 -3.71
C ASP A 348 -29.76 -2.55 -5.11
N ASP A 349 -29.70 -1.29 -5.56
CA ASP A 349 -29.21 -0.92 -6.89
C ASP A 349 -27.70 -0.64 -6.86
N LEU A 350 -26.89 -1.71 -6.90
CA LEU A 350 -25.43 -1.62 -6.77
C LEU A 350 -24.76 -0.90 -7.95
N GLU A 351 -25.34 -0.94 -9.16
CA GLU A 351 -24.80 -0.25 -10.33
C GLU A 351 -24.97 1.27 -10.19
N ALA A 352 -26.17 1.72 -9.82
CA ALA A 352 -26.41 3.13 -9.55
C ALA A 352 -25.65 3.60 -8.30
N LEU A 353 -25.52 2.76 -7.27
CA LEU A 353 -24.71 3.05 -6.07
C LEU A 353 -23.23 3.24 -6.44
N THR A 354 -22.68 2.38 -7.29
CA THR A 354 -21.31 2.50 -7.80
C THR A 354 -21.12 3.80 -8.57
N THR A 355 -22.05 4.11 -9.49
CA THR A 355 -22.03 5.36 -10.25
C THR A 355 -22.06 6.57 -9.32
N ALA A 356 -22.91 6.53 -8.29
CA ALA A 356 -23.08 7.58 -7.30
C ALA A 356 -21.82 7.78 -6.44
N PHE A 357 -21.18 6.69 -6.01
CA PHE A 357 -19.92 6.70 -5.26
C PHE A 357 -18.76 7.29 -6.09
N VAL A 358 -18.57 6.78 -7.32
CA VAL A 358 -17.52 7.26 -8.23
C VAL A 358 -17.71 8.73 -8.59
N LYS A 359 -18.96 9.16 -8.84
CA LYS A 359 -19.26 10.56 -9.16
C LYS A 359 -18.88 11.51 -8.03
N ARG A 360 -19.02 11.08 -6.77
CA ARG A 360 -18.72 11.90 -5.58
C ARG A 360 -17.23 11.96 -5.27
N GLY A 361 -16.59 10.80 -5.11
CA GLY A 361 -15.17 10.73 -4.73
C GLY A 361 -14.19 10.83 -5.90
N GLY A 362 -14.69 10.97 -7.13
CA GLY A 362 -13.88 11.11 -8.34
C GLY A 362 -12.93 9.93 -8.55
N SER A 363 -11.71 10.22 -8.97
CA SER A 363 -10.70 9.18 -9.26
C SER A 363 -10.33 8.33 -8.05
N VAL A 364 -10.31 8.90 -6.84
CA VAL A 364 -9.97 8.16 -5.62
C VAL A 364 -11.00 7.07 -5.37
N ALA A 365 -12.29 7.44 -5.32
CA ALA A 365 -13.38 6.46 -5.17
C ALA A 365 -13.41 5.46 -6.34
N ARG A 366 -13.19 5.92 -7.57
CA ARG A 366 -13.14 5.03 -8.75
C ARG A 366 -12.15 3.89 -8.57
N PHE A 367 -10.91 4.19 -8.22
CA PHE A 367 -9.86 3.18 -8.17
C PHE A 367 -9.90 2.29 -6.91
N MET A 368 -10.66 2.67 -5.88
CA MET A 368 -10.93 1.77 -4.75
C MET A 368 -11.79 0.56 -5.14
N VAL A 369 -12.66 0.74 -6.13
CA VAL A 369 -13.59 -0.29 -6.61
C VAL A 369 -13.32 -0.73 -8.04
N GLN A 370 -12.19 -0.33 -8.64
CA GLN A 370 -11.82 -0.66 -10.01
C GLN A 370 -10.38 -1.15 -10.07
N THR A 371 -10.12 -2.22 -10.83
CA THR A 371 -8.76 -2.56 -11.21
C THR A 371 -8.15 -1.41 -12.02
N SER A 372 -7.01 -0.89 -11.59
CA SER A 372 -6.27 0.12 -12.34
C SER A 372 -5.27 -0.56 -13.25
N GLN A 373 -4.99 0.09 -14.38
CA GLN A 373 -3.97 -0.29 -15.34
C GLN A 373 -3.20 0.97 -15.71
N ALA A 374 -1.89 0.93 -15.59
CA ALA A 374 -1.00 2.03 -15.98
C ALA A 374 0.16 1.46 -16.81
N ILE A 375 0.38 2.03 -17.99
CA ILE A 375 1.51 1.67 -18.84
C ILE A 375 2.63 2.65 -18.55
N ASP A 376 3.58 2.23 -17.71
CA ASP A 376 4.55 3.15 -17.11
C ASP A 376 5.88 3.16 -17.85
N THR A 377 6.25 2.05 -18.51
CA THR A 377 7.53 1.94 -19.20
C THR A 377 7.40 1.40 -20.61
N ILE A 378 8.11 2.02 -21.56
CA ILE A 378 8.31 1.49 -22.91
C ILE A 378 9.74 1.75 -23.35
N SER A 379 10.41 0.74 -23.88
CA SER A 379 11.79 0.86 -24.39
C SER A 379 11.98 0.08 -25.68
N GLY A 380 12.72 0.66 -26.62
CA GLY A 380 12.97 0.05 -27.92
C GLY A 380 13.81 0.93 -28.82
N GLY A 381 14.68 0.30 -29.61
CA GLY A 381 15.58 0.99 -30.53
C GLY A 381 16.88 1.46 -29.86
N GLN A 382 17.96 1.44 -30.65
CA GLN A 382 19.30 1.84 -30.18
C GLN A 382 19.88 3.00 -31.01
N LYS A 383 19.42 3.14 -32.27
CA LYS A 383 19.97 4.07 -33.25
C LYS A 383 18.94 4.34 -34.33
N ILE A 384 18.87 5.59 -34.81
CA ILE A 384 17.84 6.03 -35.78
C ILE A 384 17.87 5.31 -37.14
N ASN A 385 18.99 4.69 -37.52
CA ASN A 385 19.14 4.03 -38.83
C ASN A 385 18.95 2.50 -38.79
N ALA A 386 18.51 1.95 -37.66
CA ALA A 386 18.24 0.53 -37.49
C ALA A 386 16.85 0.34 -36.86
N MET A 387 16.04 -0.52 -37.47
CA MET A 387 14.76 -0.92 -36.90
C MET A 387 14.99 -1.79 -35.66
N PRO A 388 14.22 -1.59 -34.56
CA PRO A 388 14.39 -2.33 -33.31
C PRO A 388 14.01 -3.81 -33.47
N GLU A 389 14.85 -4.68 -32.90
CA GLU A 389 14.61 -6.14 -32.83
C GLU A 389 13.86 -6.55 -31.57
N VAL A 390 13.92 -5.72 -30.53
CA VAL A 390 13.22 -5.92 -29.25
C VAL A 390 12.58 -4.60 -28.83
N VAL A 391 11.33 -4.68 -28.41
CA VAL A 391 10.60 -3.59 -27.76
C VAL A 391 9.93 -4.15 -26.51
N SER A 392 10.17 -3.52 -25.37
CA SER A 392 9.68 -3.94 -24.06
C SER A 392 8.68 -2.92 -23.52
N LEU A 393 7.64 -3.44 -22.89
CA LEU A 393 6.54 -2.69 -22.25
C LEU A 393 6.37 -3.19 -20.81
N GLY A 394 6.20 -2.28 -19.85
CA GLY A 394 5.82 -2.60 -18.47
C GLY A 394 4.47 -1.97 -18.12
N VAL A 395 3.57 -2.78 -17.56
CA VAL A 395 2.21 -2.38 -17.20
C VAL A 395 1.94 -2.74 -15.74
N ASN A 396 1.63 -1.74 -14.93
CA ASN A 396 1.26 -1.90 -13.54
C ASN A 396 -0.25 -2.13 -13.41
N TYR A 397 -0.63 -3.13 -12.62
CA TYR A 397 -2.02 -3.37 -12.22
C TYR A 397 -2.17 -3.29 -10.71
N ARG A 398 -3.21 -2.57 -10.25
CA ARG A 398 -3.76 -2.71 -8.88
C ARG A 398 -5.10 -3.41 -8.98
N VAL A 399 -5.12 -4.68 -8.63
CA VAL A 399 -6.22 -5.63 -8.84
C VAL A 399 -7.29 -5.40 -7.78
N ALA A 400 -8.49 -5.00 -8.22
CA ALA A 400 -9.62 -4.82 -7.33
C ALA A 400 -10.14 -6.17 -6.80
N PRO A 401 -10.82 -6.18 -5.64
CA PRO A 401 -11.16 -7.42 -4.94
C PRO A 401 -12.17 -8.34 -5.66
N GLN A 402 -12.88 -7.85 -6.68
CA GLN A 402 -13.71 -8.67 -7.60
C GLN A 402 -12.89 -9.41 -8.65
N ASN A 403 -11.65 -8.98 -8.91
CA ASN A 403 -10.81 -9.55 -9.95
C ASN A 403 -9.71 -10.43 -9.33
N SER A 404 -9.10 -11.25 -10.18
CA SER A 404 -7.92 -12.03 -9.82
C SER A 404 -6.73 -11.68 -10.70
N ILE A 405 -5.51 -11.91 -10.21
CA ILE A 405 -4.29 -11.75 -11.01
C ILE A 405 -4.37 -12.60 -12.29
N ALA A 406 -4.87 -13.83 -12.19
CA ALA A 406 -4.99 -14.73 -13.33
C ALA A 406 -6.00 -14.23 -14.39
N GLU A 407 -7.10 -13.60 -13.95
CA GLU A 407 -8.03 -12.90 -14.85
C GLU A 407 -7.35 -11.72 -15.55
N VAL A 408 -6.55 -10.92 -14.83
CA VAL A 408 -5.80 -9.80 -15.40
C VAL A 408 -4.82 -10.28 -16.47
N GLN A 409 -4.02 -11.30 -16.17
CA GLN A 409 -3.11 -11.94 -17.11
C GLN A 409 -3.85 -12.46 -18.34
N HIS A 410 -5.01 -13.11 -18.16
CA HIS A 410 -5.82 -13.62 -19.25
C HIS A 410 -6.40 -12.50 -20.13
N ASN A 411 -6.86 -11.41 -19.52
CA ASN A 411 -7.34 -10.24 -20.23
C ASN A 411 -6.23 -9.61 -21.09
N VAL A 412 -4.99 -9.53 -20.60
CA VAL A 412 -3.85 -9.06 -21.43
C VAL A 412 -3.71 -9.92 -22.68
N VAL A 413 -3.67 -11.25 -22.56
CA VAL A 413 -3.57 -12.16 -23.72
C VAL A 413 -4.74 -11.95 -24.69
N LYS A 414 -5.95 -11.87 -24.16
CA LYS A 414 -7.17 -11.65 -24.94
C LYS A 414 -7.15 -10.32 -25.69
N TYR A 415 -6.69 -9.24 -25.06
CA TYR A 415 -6.75 -7.90 -25.66
C TYR A 415 -5.69 -7.71 -26.75
N VAL A 416 -4.56 -8.41 -26.66
CA VAL A 416 -3.49 -8.35 -27.69
C VAL A 416 -3.69 -9.33 -28.84
N ASP A 417 -4.64 -10.27 -28.74
CA ASP A 417 -4.87 -11.34 -29.72
C ASP A 417 -5.07 -10.83 -31.15
N ALA A 418 -5.84 -9.75 -31.34
CA ALA A 418 -6.05 -9.14 -32.65
C ALA A 418 -4.72 -8.66 -33.29
N THR A 419 -3.82 -8.08 -32.49
CA THR A 419 -2.50 -7.66 -32.95
C THR A 419 -1.60 -8.86 -33.22
N VAL A 420 -1.65 -9.89 -32.37
CA VAL A 420 -0.93 -11.15 -32.55
C VAL A 420 -1.29 -11.82 -33.88
N GLN A 421 -2.59 -11.92 -34.19
CA GLN A 421 -3.09 -12.49 -35.44
C GLN A 421 -2.70 -11.63 -36.65
N LYS A 422 -2.88 -10.30 -36.56
CA LYS A 422 -2.55 -9.35 -37.64
C LYS A 422 -1.08 -9.44 -38.09
N TYR A 423 -0.16 -9.73 -37.19
CA TYR A 423 1.28 -9.81 -37.48
C TYR A 423 1.85 -11.22 -37.44
N ASN A 424 0.99 -12.25 -37.34
CA ASN A 424 1.38 -13.65 -37.20
C ASN A 424 2.47 -13.87 -36.13
N LEU A 425 2.27 -13.33 -34.94
CA LEU A 425 3.22 -13.46 -33.84
C LEU A 425 3.02 -14.80 -33.12
N SER A 426 4.12 -15.43 -32.72
CA SER A 426 4.07 -16.48 -31.70
C SER A 426 3.90 -15.85 -30.32
N VAL A 427 3.09 -16.45 -29.43
CA VAL A 427 2.89 -15.94 -28.07
C VAL A 427 3.42 -16.94 -27.05
N LYS A 428 4.19 -16.44 -26.09
CA LYS A 428 4.57 -17.17 -24.86
C LYS A 428 4.03 -16.39 -23.67
N ALA A 429 2.90 -16.85 -23.12
CA ALA A 429 2.21 -16.13 -22.06
C ALA A 429 2.36 -16.85 -20.72
N PHE A 430 2.99 -16.16 -19.77
CA PHE A 430 3.08 -16.57 -18.36
C PHE A 430 3.53 -18.03 -18.17
N GLU A 431 4.53 -18.46 -18.96
CA GLU A 431 5.05 -19.82 -18.90
C GLU A 431 5.60 -20.11 -17.49
N GLY A 432 5.12 -21.19 -16.88
CA GLY A 432 5.51 -21.58 -15.52
C GLY A 432 4.61 -21.02 -14.40
N ASP A 433 3.65 -20.15 -14.71
CA ASP A 433 2.65 -19.70 -13.75
C ASP A 433 1.52 -20.74 -13.60
N GLU A 434 1.57 -21.50 -12.51
CA GLU A 434 0.56 -22.52 -12.21
C GLU A 434 -0.83 -21.93 -11.95
N ARG A 435 -0.92 -20.70 -11.41
CA ARG A 435 -2.21 -20.03 -11.14
C ARG A 435 -2.88 -19.65 -12.44
N TYR A 436 -2.12 -19.05 -13.36
CA TYR A 436 -2.61 -18.71 -14.69
C TYR A 436 -3.05 -19.97 -15.45
N ALA A 437 -2.24 -21.04 -15.43
CA ALA A 437 -2.57 -22.30 -16.09
C ALA A 437 -3.87 -22.92 -15.54
N ALA A 438 -4.07 -22.89 -14.22
CA ALA A 438 -5.29 -23.36 -13.58
C ALA A 438 -6.52 -22.52 -13.97
N TYR A 439 -6.37 -21.19 -14.02
CA TYR A 439 -7.44 -20.27 -14.42
C TYR A 439 -7.88 -20.53 -15.88
N VAL A 440 -6.94 -20.60 -16.81
CA VAL A 440 -7.25 -20.91 -18.22
C VAL A 440 -7.91 -22.27 -18.36
N ALA A 441 -7.46 -23.29 -17.62
CA ALA A 441 -8.10 -24.60 -17.62
C ALA A 441 -9.55 -24.55 -17.09
N SER A 442 -9.86 -23.63 -16.16
CA SER A 442 -11.19 -23.47 -15.56
C SER A 442 -12.22 -22.83 -16.50
N LEU A 443 -11.79 -22.02 -17.48
CA LEU A 443 -12.66 -21.37 -18.46
C LEU A 443 -13.29 -22.36 -19.46
N GLY A 444 -12.87 -23.63 -19.45
CA GLY A 444 -13.20 -24.59 -20.50
C GLY A 444 -12.48 -24.27 -21.81
N ARG A 445 -12.49 -25.19 -22.77
CA ARG A 445 -11.87 -24.93 -24.08
C ARG A 445 -12.62 -23.81 -24.80
N GLU A 446 -12.12 -22.59 -24.73
CA GLU A 446 -12.38 -21.62 -25.79
C GLU A 446 -11.77 -22.18 -27.08
N LYS A 447 -12.61 -22.30 -28.11
CA LYS A 447 -12.15 -22.64 -29.45
C LYS A 447 -11.39 -21.42 -29.97
N ASN A 448 -10.05 -21.47 -29.97
CA ASN A 448 -9.30 -20.55 -30.81
C ASN A 448 -9.64 -20.84 -32.27
N SER A 449 -10.05 -19.77 -32.96
CA SER A 449 -10.36 -19.76 -34.38
C SER A 449 -9.13 -20.09 -35.21
N ASP A 450 -9.40 -20.75 -36.33
CA ASP A 450 -8.44 -21.27 -37.29
C ASP A 450 -7.36 -20.26 -37.68
N THR A 451 -6.14 -20.80 -37.82
CA THR A 451 -5.01 -20.19 -38.51
C THR A 451 -5.43 -19.65 -39.88
N THR A 452 -5.35 -18.34 -40.09
CA THR A 452 -5.44 -17.75 -41.42
C THR A 452 -4.12 -17.92 -42.16
N ASP A 453 -4.15 -18.59 -43.31
CA ASP A 453 -3.02 -18.67 -44.24
C ASP A 453 -2.62 -17.25 -44.68
N ILE A 454 -1.35 -16.91 -44.47
CA ILE A 454 -0.77 -15.62 -44.85
C ILE A 454 -0.65 -15.55 -46.37
N ALA A 455 -1.18 -14.49 -46.98
CA ALA A 455 -1.00 -14.22 -48.40
C ALA A 455 0.49 -13.97 -48.70
N SER A 456 0.98 -14.41 -49.87
CA SER A 456 2.41 -14.41 -50.26
C SER A 456 3.14 -13.06 -50.28
N ASP A 457 2.41 -11.97 -50.05
CA ASP A 457 2.89 -10.59 -50.20
C ASP A 457 3.06 -9.86 -48.85
N GLU A 458 2.78 -10.52 -47.72
CA GLU A 458 2.93 -9.96 -46.38
C GLU A 458 4.32 -10.20 -45.78
N VAL A 459 4.80 -9.24 -44.97
CA VAL A 459 6.11 -9.34 -44.29
C VAL A 459 6.04 -10.40 -43.18
N ASP A 460 6.89 -11.42 -43.27
CA ASP A 460 7.13 -12.34 -42.16
C ASP A 460 8.03 -11.69 -41.11
N TYR A 461 7.41 -11.17 -40.04
CA TYR A 461 8.11 -10.54 -38.93
C TYR A 461 8.90 -11.53 -38.08
N ARG A 462 8.69 -12.85 -38.24
CA ARG A 462 9.20 -13.93 -37.38
C ARG A 462 9.06 -13.59 -35.89
N GLY A 463 7.94 -12.97 -35.55
CA GLY A 463 7.78 -12.28 -34.29
C GLY A 463 7.39 -13.21 -33.16
N THR A 464 7.90 -12.94 -31.95
CA THR A 464 7.47 -13.60 -30.71
C THR A 464 7.16 -12.55 -29.67
N LEU A 465 5.95 -12.58 -29.14
CA LEU A 465 5.53 -11.79 -27.98
C LEU A 465 5.66 -12.65 -26.73
N VAL A 466 6.53 -12.25 -25.82
CA VAL A 466 6.69 -12.89 -24.51
C VAL A 466 5.97 -12.04 -23.47
N LEU A 467 5.00 -12.62 -22.78
CA LEU A 467 4.29 -12.00 -21.67
C LEU A 467 4.73 -12.67 -20.37
N ARG A 468 5.21 -11.87 -19.42
CA ARG A 468 5.64 -12.31 -18.10
C ARG A 468 5.00 -11.41 -17.04
N SER A 469 4.89 -11.91 -15.81
CA SER A 469 4.49 -11.11 -14.67
C SER A 469 5.53 -11.15 -13.56
N ASP A 470 5.59 -10.10 -12.77
CA ASP A 470 6.44 -9.98 -11.59
C ASP A 470 5.67 -9.33 -10.43
N GLU A 471 6.26 -9.38 -9.22
CA GLU A 471 5.78 -8.70 -8.01
C GLU A 471 4.32 -8.97 -7.60
N GLY A 472 3.77 -10.14 -7.98
CA GLY A 472 2.37 -10.48 -7.71
C GLY A 472 2.02 -10.55 -6.22
N SER A 473 1.08 -9.72 -5.77
CA SER A 473 0.44 -9.79 -4.45
C SER A 473 -1.08 -9.90 -4.60
N GLU A 474 -1.69 -10.89 -3.93
CA GLU A 474 -3.15 -11.03 -3.95
C GLU A 474 -3.81 -9.95 -3.07
N SER A 475 -5.09 -9.66 -3.32
CA SER A 475 -5.86 -8.82 -2.40
C SER A 475 -5.87 -9.44 -1.01
N THR A 476 -5.70 -8.63 0.03
CA THR A 476 -5.62 -9.16 1.39
C THR A 476 -7.00 -9.55 1.92
N ALA A 477 -7.02 -10.38 2.95
CA ALA A 477 -8.22 -10.61 3.75
C ALA A 477 -8.72 -9.29 4.35
N VAL A 478 -10.04 -9.19 4.52
CA VAL A 478 -10.65 -8.07 5.25
C VAL A 478 -10.39 -8.28 6.73
N SER A 479 -9.67 -7.34 7.34
CA SER A 479 -9.51 -7.29 8.79
C SER A 479 -10.86 -7.11 9.47
N PRO A 480 -11.15 -7.83 10.57
CA PRO A 480 -12.43 -7.72 11.26
C PRO A 480 -12.75 -6.29 11.69
N THR A 481 -13.92 -5.78 11.32
CA THR A 481 -14.44 -4.47 11.78
C THR A 481 -15.47 -4.62 12.91
N SER A 482 -15.30 -5.64 13.74
CA SER A 482 -16.11 -5.89 14.94
C SER A 482 -15.36 -6.80 15.91
N GLY A 483 -15.76 -6.77 17.18
CA GLY A 483 -15.16 -7.60 18.23
C GLY A 483 -14.05 -6.88 18.99
N PRO A 484 -13.45 -7.53 20.01
CA PRO A 484 -12.69 -6.83 21.05
C PRO A 484 -11.55 -5.95 20.54
N ILE A 485 -10.79 -6.42 19.54
CA ILE A 485 -9.68 -5.65 18.97
C ILE A 485 -10.19 -4.41 18.23
N TRP A 486 -11.22 -4.57 17.38
CA TRP A 486 -11.84 -3.45 16.68
C TRP A 486 -12.53 -2.48 17.64
N ASP A 487 -13.15 -2.98 18.70
CA ASP A 487 -13.85 -2.16 19.68
C ASP A 487 -12.89 -1.23 20.42
N VAL A 488 -11.69 -1.72 20.79
CA VAL A 488 -10.63 -0.89 21.37
C VAL A 488 -10.09 0.11 20.34
N PHE A 489 -9.79 -0.34 19.12
CA PHE A 489 -9.24 0.52 18.07
C PHE A 489 -10.21 1.64 17.66
N SER A 490 -11.41 1.29 17.22
CA SER A 490 -12.44 2.25 16.81
C SER A 490 -12.98 3.08 17.97
N GLY A 491 -13.09 2.51 19.18
CA GLY A 491 -13.43 3.26 20.40
C GLY A 491 -12.39 4.34 20.73
N THR A 492 -11.10 4.04 20.50
CA THR A 492 -10.00 5.01 20.64
C THR A 492 -10.10 6.10 19.57
N ILE A 493 -10.35 5.74 18.31
CA ILE A 493 -10.53 6.72 17.22
C ILE A 493 -11.66 7.69 17.56
N GLN A 494 -12.80 7.18 18.04
CA GLN A 494 -13.92 8.02 18.45
C GLN A 494 -13.53 9.02 19.54
N HIS A 495 -12.69 8.62 20.50
CA HIS A 495 -12.19 9.51 21.55
C HIS A 495 -11.21 10.54 21.01
N ALA A 496 -10.19 10.10 20.27
CA ALA A 496 -9.06 10.93 19.85
C ALA A 496 -9.49 12.08 18.92
N PHE A 497 -10.51 11.84 18.09
CA PHE A 497 -10.99 12.81 17.10
C PHE A 497 -12.35 13.42 17.44
N ALA A 498 -12.82 13.24 18.68
CA ALA A 498 -14.06 13.85 19.14
C ALA A 498 -14.03 15.38 19.03
N PHE A 499 -15.16 15.96 18.62
CA PHE A 499 -15.35 17.40 18.50
C PHE A 499 -16.74 17.81 18.99
N ASP A 500 -16.88 19.08 19.35
CA ASP A 500 -18.08 19.58 20.02
C ASP A 500 -19.31 19.48 19.10
N GLY A 501 -20.36 18.84 19.61
CA GLY A 501 -21.64 18.70 18.89
C GLY A 501 -21.64 17.67 17.75
N GLY A 502 -20.53 16.99 17.51
CA GLY A 502 -20.39 16.03 16.43
C GLY A 502 -20.25 14.58 16.85
N LYS A 503 -20.19 13.71 15.84
CA LYS A 503 -19.99 12.26 15.93
C LYS A 503 -18.76 11.87 15.12
N VAL A 504 -18.00 10.92 15.63
CA VAL A 504 -16.90 10.28 14.91
C VAL A 504 -17.34 8.87 14.54
N VAL A 505 -17.20 8.51 13.26
CA VAL A 505 -17.63 7.22 12.70
C VAL A 505 -16.41 6.54 12.07
N PRO A 506 -15.68 5.72 12.84
CA PRO A 506 -14.65 4.86 12.27
C PRO A 506 -15.31 3.77 11.43
N VAL A 507 -14.91 3.66 10.17
CA VAL A 507 -15.39 2.63 9.26
C VAL A 507 -14.26 2.10 8.41
N GLY A 508 -14.14 0.77 8.36
CA GLY A 508 -13.11 0.11 7.57
C GLY A 508 -13.25 0.41 6.09
N GLU A 509 -12.12 0.64 5.42
CA GLU A 509 -12.10 0.99 4.00
C GLU A 509 -11.08 0.18 3.18
N THR A 510 -11.17 0.22 1.84
CA THR A 510 -10.22 -0.43 0.92
C THR A 510 -9.02 0.49 0.63
N MET A 511 -7.81 -0.05 0.74
CA MET A 511 -6.58 0.65 0.33
C MET A 511 -6.27 0.42 -1.15
N ASN A 512 -5.89 1.50 -1.84
CA ASN A 512 -5.49 1.44 -3.25
C ASN A 512 -4.08 0.90 -3.47
N GLY A 513 -3.15 1.30 -2.60
CA GLY A 513 -1.76 0.85 -2.59
C GLY A 513 -1.56 -0.39 -1.72
N ASN A 514 -0.31 -0.85 -1.68
CA ASN A 514 0.15 -1.88 -0.76
C ASN A 514 1.21 -1.24 0.13
N THR A 515 1.23 -1.65 1.40
CA THR A 515 2.19 -1.20 2.42
C THR A 515 3.10 -2.37 2.84
N ASP A 516 3.99 -2.10 3.80
CA ASP A 516 4.76 -3.11 4.49
C ASP A 516 3.92 -4.23 5.13
N THR A 517 2.64 -3.95 5.47
CA THR A 517 1.73 -4.95 6.05
C THR A 517 1.58 -6.25 5.26
N ARG A 518 1.83 -6.26 3.94
CA ARG A 518 1.83 -7.49 3.13
C ARG A 518 2.80 -8.56 3.69
N HIS A 519 3.84 -8.12 4.40
CA HIS A 519 4.85 -8.96 5.05
C HIS A 519 4.47 -9.38 6.48
N TYR A 520 3.38 -8.87 7.03
CA TYR A 520 2.95 -9.10 8.42
C TYR A 520 1.63 -9.87 8.55
N LEU A 521 1.01 -10.26 7.44
CA LEU A 521 -0.34 -10.85 7.41
C LEU A 521 -0.48 -12.13 8.24
N ASN A 522 0.61 -12.85 8.51
CA ASN A 522 0.59 -14.07 9.34
C ASN A 522 0.62 -13.84 10.83
N LEU A 523 0.98 -12.64 11.26
CA LEU A 523 1.12 -12.32 12.67
C LEU A 523 -0.22 -12.01 13.34
N SER A 524 -1.23 -11.55 12.57
CA SER A 524 -2.56 -11.23 13.08
C SER A 524 -3.60 -11.17 11.96
N PRO A 525 -4.86 -11.56 12.22
CA PRO A 525 -5.98 -11.23 11.32
C PRO A 525 -6.45 -9.77 11.48
N HIS A 526 -5.97 -9.04 12.50
CA HIS A 526 -6.34 -7.66 12.78
C HIS A 526 -5.25 -6.70 12.31
N VAL A 527 -5.21 -6.46 11.00
CA VAL A 527 -4.23 -5.59 10.34
C VAL A 527 -4.91 -4.35 9.79
N TYR A 528 -4.63 -3.20 10.37
CA TYR A 528 -5.21 -1.92 9.97
C TYR A 528 -4.13 -1.01 9.40
N ARG A 529 -4.50 -0.22 8.40
CA ARG A 529 -3.62 0.68 7.66
C ARG A 529 -4.17 2.07 7.73
N TRP A 530 -3.55 2.92 8.52
CA TRP A 530 -4.07 4.25 8.74
C TRP A 530 -3.01 5.18 9.29
N THR A 531 -2.68 6.20 8.50
CA THR A 531 -1.95 7.39 8.93
C THR A 531 -2.98 8.46 9.32
N PRO A 532 -3.23 8.71 10.62
CA PRO A 532 -4.24 9.67 11.05
C PRO A 532 -3.99 11.07 10.48
N SER A 533 -4.88 11.51 9.60
CA SER A 533 -4.79 12.81 8.95
C SER A 533 -6.19 13.33 8.62
N ARG A 534 -6.41 14.63 8.80
CA ARG A 534 -7.62 15.30 8.29
C ARG A 534 -7.45 15.59 6.80
N GLN A 535 -8.52 15.93 6.10
CA GLN A 535 -8.39 16.49 4.76
C GLN A 535 -7.40 17.67 4.78
N ARG A 536 -6.42 17.64 3.86
CA ARG A 536 -5.31 18.59 3.79
C ARG A 536 -4.41 18.62 5.04
N GLY A 537 -4.35 17.53 5.81
CA GLY A 537 -3.36 17.35 6.87
C GLY A 537 -1.96 17.05 6.32
N SER A 538 -1.89 16.48 5.12
CA SER A 538 -0.68 16.26 4.33
C SER A 538 -0.97 16.55 2.86
N GLU A 539 0.06 16.96 2.12
CA GLU A 539 -0.03 17.23 0.68
C GLU A 539 1.23 16.72 -0.03
N ASN A 540 1.05 16.36 -1.31
CA ASN A 540 2.13 16.09 -2.26
C ASN A 540 3.05 14.89 -1.93
N ILE A 541 2.51 13.82 -1.35
CA ILE A 541 3.22 12.53 -1.25
C ILE A 541 3.75 12.12 -2.64
N HIS A 542 5.00 11.63 -2.66
CA HIS A 542 5.75 11.21 -3.86
C HIS A 542 6.03 12.29 -4.91
N THR A 543 5.67 13.55 -4.68
CA THR A 543 5.93 14.65 -5.63
C THR A 543 6.63 15.83 -4.97
N ILE A 544 6.83 16.89 -5.75
CA ILE A 544 7.48 18.14 -5.30
C ILE A 544 6.65 18.79 -4.19
N ASP A 545 7.34 19.49 -3.29
CA ASP A 545 6.71 20.24 -2.20
C ASP A 545 5.85 19.39 -1.25
N GLU A 546 6.26 18.13 -1.02
CA GLU A 546 5.71 17.28 0.04
C GLU A 546 5.76 18.00 1.40
N ARG A 547 4.63 17.98 2.12
CA ARG A 547 4.48 18.67 3.39
C ARG A 547 3.38 18.10 4.27
N VAL A 548 3.57 18.21 5.58
CA VAL A 548 2.56 17.87 6.61
C VAL A 548 2.22 19.09 7.46
N ARG A 549 0.94 19.25 7.84
CA ARG A 549 0.56 20.22 8.86
C ARG A 549 0.95 19.70 10.24
N MET A 550 1.61 20.54 11.01
CA MET A 550 2.12 20.13 12.32
C MET A 550 1.03 20.03 13.39
N ASP A 551 -0.15 20.63 13.16
CA ASP A 551 -1.35 20.37 13.98
C ASP A 551 -1.89 18.94 13.77
N SER A 552 -1.93 18.47 12.53
CA SER A 552 -2.35 17.13 12.15
C SER A 552 -1.36 16.08 12.67
N HIS A 553 -0.05 16.37 12.60
CA HIS A 553 0.97 15.55 13.26
C HIS A 553 0.74 15.43 14.78
N LEU A 554 0.35 16.51 15.48
CA LEU A 554 0.07 16.46 16.91
C LEU A 554 -1.16 15.60 17.24
N GLU A 555 -2.22 15.69 16.43
CA GLU A 555 -3.39 14.81 16.58
C GLU A 555 -2.98 13.33 16.44
N MET A 556 -2.11 13.02 15.48
CA MET A 556 -1.56 11.67 15.30
C MET A 556 -0.73 11.20 16.51
N VAL A 557 0.14 12.05 17.06
CA VAL A 557 0.91 11.73 18.29
C VAL A 557 -0.05 11.44 19.45
N SER A 558 -1.09 12.27 19.62
CA SER A 558 -2.10 12.09 20.66
C SER A 558 -2.87 10.78 20.48
N PHE A 559 -3.23 10.44 19.25
CA PHE A 559 -3.91 9.19 18.92
C PHE A 559 -3.07 7.96 19.31
N TYR A 560 -1.79 7.90 18.89
CA TYR A 560 -0.93 6.77 19.26
C TYR A 560 -0.74 6.65 20.77
N TYR A 561 -0.61 7.77 21.48
CA TYR A 561 -0.52 7.80 22.94
C TYR A 561 -1.76 7.18 23.61
N ASP A 562 -2.95 7.56 23.17
CA ASP A 562 -4.21 7.05 23.73
C ASP A 562 -4.52 5.61 23.28
N LEU A 563 -4.12 5.23 22.06
CA LEU A 563 -4.23 3.86 21.54
C LEU A 563 -3.42 2.88 22.38
N ILE A 564 -2.16 3.20 22.66
CA ILE A 564 -1.29 2.36 23.49
C ILE A 564 -1.90 2.17 24.87
N ARG A 565 -2.39 3.25 25.51
CA ARG A 565 -3.03 3.19 26.83
C ARG A 565 -4.29 2.32 26.84
N ASN A 566 -5.15 2.49 25.85
CA ASN A 566 -6.39 1.72 25.76
C ASN A 566 -6.15 0.22 25.53
N PHE A 567 -5.17 -0.14 24.70
CA PHE A 567 -4.78 -1.56 24.52
C PHE A 567 -4.06 -2.13 25.74
N ASP A 568 -3.26 -1.33 26.45
CA ASP A 568 -2.59 -1.76 27.68
C ASP A 568 -3.61 -2.10 28.79
N ALA A 569 -4.69 -1.32 28.87
CA ALA A 569 -5.79 -1.52 29.80
C ALA A 569 -6.79 -2.61 29.38
N SER A 570 -6.78 -3.07 28.13
CA SER A 570 -7.76 -4.03 27.61
C SER A 570 -7.28 -5.47 27.69
N GLU A 571 -8.24 -6.41 27.73
CA GLU A 571 -8.02 -7.86 27.57
C GLU A 571 -8.06 -8.32 26.10
N ALA A 572 -8.27 -7.37 25.17
CA ALA A 572 -8.57 -7.65 23.77
C ALA A 572 -7.43 -8.35 23.03
#